data_AF-A0A955DMV9-F1
#
_entry.id   AF-A0A955DMV9-F1
#
_cell.length_a   1.000
_cell.length_b   1.000
_cell.length_c   1.000
_cell.angle_alpha   90.00
_cell.angle_beta   90.00
_cell.angle_gamma   90.00
#
_symmetry.space_group_name_H-M   'P 1'
#
loop_
_entity.id
_entity.type
_entity.pdbx_description
1 polymer ?
#
loop_
_entity_poly.entity_id
_entity_poly.type
_entity_poly.pdbx_seq_one_letter_code
_entity_poly.pdbx_strand_id
1 'polypeptide(L)'
;MYQSLLTNRYLSSRVIPFIAVAAVAMCVALVIIVVSVMTGFLNLVKNSGKTLMGDVVVAYPVTGIPYYEDLISRIEALPDVAAATPIVDSFGLLKMPYPIGERKEIETVQMMGIEPISFAKVTGYGESLYWRPLTEAQLDTVREDDFRRSLPDDILASALDSGLTLHDAQTGVPEIALGIQVSKANERMRDGSYEPMGDGYWWMRKWSVTLTTIPVHESGLGEAESFI
;
A
#
# COMPACT_ATOMS: atom_id res chain seq x y z
N MET A 1 -28.10 -10.09 53.62
CA MET A 1 -27.31 -8.84 53.84
C MET A 1 -26.15 -9.00 54.81
N TYR A 2 -26.22 -9.84 55.87
CA TYR A 2 -25.07 -10.05 56.77
C TYR A 2 -23.93 -10.88 56.16
N GLN A 3 -24.25 -11.83 55.28
CA GLN A 3 -23.25 -12.71 54.65
C GLN A 3 -22.23 -11.93 53.80
N SER A 4 -22.65 -10.95 53.00
CA SER A 4 -21.73 -10.14 52.18
C SER A 4 -20.80 -9.26 53.03
N LEU A 5 -21.29 -8.69 54.14
CA LEU A 5 -20.49 -7.90 55.07
C LEU A 5 -19.44 -8.76 55.80
N LEU A 6 -19.79 -9.99 56.18
CA LEU A 6 -18.85 -10.94 56.76
C LEU A 6 -17.81 -11.39 55.74
N THR A 7 -18.21 -11.74 54.52
CA THR A 7 -17.31 -12.15 53.43
C THR A 7 -16.28 -11.05 53.12
N ASN A 8 -16.71 -9.80 52.97
CA ASN A 8 -15.79 -8.69 52.66
C ASN A 8 -14.79 -8.43 53.80
N ARG A 9 -15.23 -8.50 55.06
CA ARG A 9 -14.35 -8.34 56.22
C ARG A 9 -13.30 -9.47 56.32
N TYR A 10 -13.70 -10.71 56.04
CA TYR A 10 -12.76 -11.83 56.02
C TYR A 10 -11.75 -11.74 54.84
N LEU A 11 -12.20 -11.31 53.65
CA LEU A 11 -11.36 -11.14 52.47
C LEU A 11 -10.31 -10.02 52.61
N SER A 12 -10.68 -8.89 53.23
CA SER A 12 -9.80 -7.72 53.34
C SER A 12 -8.89 -7.72 54.57
N SER A 13 -9.16 -8.56 55.57
CA SER A 13 -8.39 -8.59 56.84
C SER A 13 -7.07 -9.38 56.80
N ARG A 14 -6.85 -10.25 55.81
CA ARG A 14 -5.64 -11.08 55.67
C ARG A 14 -5.00 -10.89 54.30
N VAL A 15 -3.67 -11.02 54.26
CA VAL A 15 -2.88 -10.88 53.02
C VAL A 15 -3.03 -12.10 52.09
N ILE A 16 -3.28 -13.30 52.63
CA ILE A 16 -3.38 -14.54 51.85
C ILE A 16 -4.46 -14.48 50.74
N PRO A 17 -5.71 -14.04 51.01
CA PRO A 17 -6.72 -13.84 49.96
C PRO A 17 -6.30 -12.87 48.84
N PHE A 18 -5.56 -11.80 49.16
CA PHE A 18 -5.08 -10.86 48.13
C PHE A 18 -4.08 -11.51 47.18
N ILE A 19 -3.16 -12.34 47.71
CA ILE A 19 -2.20 -13.09 46.88
C ILE A 19 -2.95 -14.07 45.96
N ALA A 20 -3.98 -14.75 46.47
CA ALA A 20 -4.81 -15.65 45.66
C ALA A 20 -5.55 -14.92 44.54
N VAL A 21 -6.15 -13.75 44.84
CA VAL A 21 -6.81 -12.91 43.82
C VAL A 21 -5.80 -12.40 42.79
N ALA A 22 -4.61 -11.99 43.21
CA ALA A 22 -3.55 -11.53 42.30
C ALA A 22 -3.07 -12.65 41.37
N ALA A 23 -2.93 -13.89 41.86
CA ALA A 23 -2.57 -15.04 41.04
C ALA A 23 -3.63 -15.32 39.97
N VAL A 24 -4.91 -15.34 40.36
CA VAL A 24 -6.02 -15.52 39.40
C VAL A 24 -6.09 -14.35 38.42
N ALA A 25 -5.92 -13.11 38.89
CA ALA A 25 -5.89 -11.93 38.03
C ALA A 25 -4.76 -12.00 37.00
N MET A 26 -3.56 -12.47 37.38
CA MET A 26 -2.44 -12.66 36.47
C MET A 26 -2.73 -13.75 35.42
N CYS A 27 -3.34 -14.87 35.82
CA CYS A 27 -3.74 -15.93 34.89
C CYS A 27 -4.77 -15.43 33.87
N VAL A 28 -5.79 -14.70 34.32
CA VAL A 28 -6.83 -14.14 33.43
C VAL A 28 -6.25 -13.03 32.56
N ALA A 29 -5.40 -12.15 33.10
CA ALA A 29 -4.74 -11.09 32.36
C ALA A 29 -3.90 -11.65 31.21
N LEU A 30 -3.16 -12.73 31.43
CA LEU A 30 -2.39 -13.40 30.38
C LEU A 30 -3.29 -13.85 29.23
N VAL A 31 -4.41 -14.50 29.52
CA VAL A 31 -5.36 -14.95 28.49
C VAL A 31 -5.95 -13.76 27.73
N ILE A 32 -6.36 -12.70 28.42
CA ILE A 32 -6.91 -11.48 27.80
C ILE A 32 -5.88 -10.83 26.88
N ILE A 33 -4.62 -10.70 27.31
CA ILE A 33 -3.55 -10.10 26.50
C ILE A 33 -3.33 -10.91 25.23
N VAL A 34 -3.25 -12.25 25.33
CA VAL A 34 -3.03 -13.11 24.16
C VAL A 34 -4.17 -12.98 23.15
N VAL A 35 -5.43 -13.05 23.62
CA VAL A 35 -6.60 -12.89 22.74
C VAL A 35 -6.62 -11.50 22.11
N SER A 36 -6.28 -10.46 22.86
CA SER A 36 -6.22 -9.08 22.36
C SER A 36 -5.16 -8.91 21.28
N VAL A 37 -3.96 -9.47 21.47
CA VAL A 37 -2.85 -9.39 20.49
C VAL A 37 -3.21 -10.14 19.21
N MET A 38 -3.73 -11.37 19.31
CA MET A 38 -4.14 -12.15 18.15
C MET A 38 -5.26 -11.47 17.37
N THR A 39 -6.26 -10.94 18.05
CA THR A 39 -7.39 -10.24 17.43
C THR A 39 -6.94 -8.94 16.77
N GLY A 40 -6.07 -8.16 17.45
CA GLY A 40 -5.50 -6.94 16.90
C GLY A 40 -4.71 -7.18 15.62
N PHE A 41 -3.84 -8.21 15.62
CA PHE A 41 -3.08 -8.60 14.43
C PHE A 41 -3.99 -9.05 13.28
N LEU A 42 -4.98 -9.90 13.56
CA LEU A 42 -5.93 -10.36 12.54
C LEU A 42 -6.68 -9.19 11.89
N ASN A 43 -7.17 -8.26 12.71
CA ASN A 43 -7.86 -7.06 12.22
C ASN A 43 -6.93 -6.18 11.38
N LEU A 44 -5.67 -6.03 11.79
CA LEU A 44 -4.68 -5.28 11.03
C LEU A 44 -4.44 -5.91 9.66
N VAL A 45 -4.17 -7.22 9.59
CA VAL A 45 -3.93 -7.93 8.32
C VAL A 45 -5.16 -7.86 7.42
N LYS A 46 -6.36 -8.05 7.99
CA LYS A 46 -7.62 -7.98 7.24
C LYS A 46 -7.87 -6.58 6.67
N ASN A 47 -7.66 -5.53 7.45
CA ASN A 47 -7.85 -4.16 7.00
C ASN A 47 -6.80 -3.77 5.96
N SER A 48 -5.53 -4.10 6.18
CA SER A 48 -4.47 -3.85 5.19
C SER A 48 -4.73 -4.56 3.86
N GLY A 49 -5.22 -5.80 3.90
CA GLY A 49 -5.61 -6.53 2.69
C GLY A 49 -6.74 -5.84 1.92
N LYS A 50 -7.81 -5.42 2.63
CA LYS A 50 -8.94 -4.70 2.03
C LYS A 50 -8.52 -3.40 1.36
N THR A 51 -7.64 -2.63 2.00
CA THR A 51 -7.17 -1.35 1.46
C THR A 51 -6.37 -1.53 0.17
N LEU A 52 -5.68 -2.66 -0.02
CA LEU A 52 -4.75 -2.87 -1.13
C LEU A 52 -5.36 -3.64 -2.31
N MET A 53 -6.24 -4.61 -2.07
CA MET A 53 -6.75 -5.52 -3.11
C MET A 53 -8.26 -5.40 -3.39
N GLY A 54 -9.00 -4.67 -2.54
CA GLY A 54 -10.46 -4.66 -2.58
C GLY A 54 -11.08 -5.88 -1.88
N ASP A 55 -12.41 -5.90 -1.76
CA ASP A 55 -13.14 -6.95 -1.02
C ASP A 55 -13.33 -8.24 -1.83
N VAL A 56 -13.54 -8.13 -3.14
CA VAL A 56 -13.81 -9.27 -4.04
C VAL A 56 -13.05 -9.06 -5.36
N VAL A 57 -12.30 -10.08 -5.78
CA VAL A 57 -11.56 -10.08 -7.06
C VAL A 57 -12.17 -11.15 -7.97
N VAL A 58 -12.58 -10.73 -9.17
CA VAL A 58 -13.06 -11.63 -10.22
C VAL A 58 -11.95 -11.73 -11.27
N ALA A 59 -11.32 -12.89 -11.37
CA ALA A 59 -10.25 -13.14 -12.32
C ALA A 59 -10.75 -14.03 -13.47
N TYR A 60 -10.28 -13.75 -14.68
CA TYR A 60 -10.47 -14.56 -15.87
C TYR A 60 -9.09 -14.88 -16.47
N PRO A 61 -8.93 -15.95 -17.27
CA PRO A 61 -7.65 -16.27 -17.91
C PRO A 61 -7.04 -15.13 -18.72
N VAL A 62 -5.84 -15.37 -19.27
CA VAL A 62 -4.97 -14.38 -19.94
C VAL A 62 -5.68 -13.58 -21.05
N THR A 63 -6.76 -14.10 -21.62
CA THR A 63 -7.60 -13.41 -22.62
C THR A 63 -8.41 -12.23 -22.07
N GLY A 64 -8.56 -12.12 -20.74
CA GLY A 64 -9.33 -11.05 -20.09
C GLY A 64 -10.84 -11.26 -20.13
N ILE A 65 -11.57 -10.45 -19.36
CA ILE A 65 -13.04 -10.49 -19.32
C ILE A 65 -13.61 -9.71 -20.51
N PRO A 66 -14.38 -10.34 -21.41
CA PRO A 66 -15.02 -9.61 -22.50
C PRO A 66 -16.14 -8.69 -21.97
N TYR A 67 -16.28 -7.50 -22.55
CA TYR A 67 -17.29 -6.50 -22.18
C TYR A 67 -17.28 -6.19 -20.66
N TYR A 68 -16.10 -5.91 -20.12
CA TYR A 68 -15.94 -5.66 -18.69
C TYR A 68 -16.75 -4.43 -18.22
N GLU A 69 -17.00 -3.45 -19.09
CA GLU A 69 -17.81 -2.27 -18.80
C GLU A 69 -19.27 -2.63 -18.44
N ASP A 70 -19.86 -3.57 -19.19
CA ASP A 70 -21.20 -4.08 -18.91
C ASP A 70 -21.24 -4.89 -17.60
N LEU A 71 -20.18 -5.65 -17.33
CA LEU A 71 -20.05 -6.41 -16.10
C LEU A 71 -19.96 -5.46 -14.89
N ILE A 72 -19.12 -4.43 -14.95
CA ILE A 72 -18.99 -3.39 -13.92
C ILE A 72 -20.35 -2.73 -13.67
N SER A 73 -21.03 -2.30 -14.73
CA SER A 73 -22.34 -1.65 -14.64
C SER A 73 -23.39 -2.54 -13.94
N ARG A 74 -23.36 -3.86 -14.18
CA ARG A 74 -24.26 -4.82 -13.51
C ARG A 74 -23.89 -5.04 -12.05
N ILE A 75 -22.59 -5.05 -11.73
CA ILE A 75 -22.10 -5.23 -10.37
C ILE A 75 -22.42 -3.99 -9.52
N GLU A 76 -22.21 -2.78 -10.06
CA GLU A 76 -22.53 -1.52 -9.38
C GLU A 76 -24.04 -1.29 -9.20
N ALA A 77 -24.89 -1.98 -9.97
CA ALA A 77 -26.34 -1.94 -9.77
C ALA A 77 -26.81 -2.74 -8.54
N LEU A 78 -25.95 -3.54 -7.91
CA LEU A 78 -26.29 -4.31 -6.71
C LEU A 78 -26.23 -3.40 -5.47
N PRO A 79 -27.20 -3.51 -4.53
CA PRO A 79 -27.28 -2.63 -3.37
C PRO A 79 -26.12 -2.80 -2.36
N ASP A 80 -25.44 -3.95 -2.39
CA ASP A 80 -24.35 -4.28 -1.47
C ASP A 80 -22.96 -3.93 -2.03
N VAL A 81 -22.88 -3.36 -3.24
CA VAL A 81 -21.62 -3.00 -3.90
C VAL A 81 -21.42 -1.49 -3.83
N ALA A 82 -20.25 -1.06 -3.34
CA ALA A 82 -19.89 0.35 -3.30
C ALA A 82 -19.32 0.87 -4.63
N ALA A 83 -18.43 0.11 -5.26
CA ALA A 83 -17.78 0.44 -6.54
C ALA A 83 -17.13 -0.82 -7.14
N ALA A 84 -16.88 -0.80 -8.45
CA ALA A 84 -16.05 -1.80 -9.12
C ALA A 84 -15.02 -1.12 -10.04
N THR A 85 -13.91 -1.81 -10.32
CA THR A 85 -12.83 -1.27 -11.16
C THR A 85 -12.18 -2.38 -11.99
N PRO A 86 -11.82 -2.12 -13.25
CA PRO A 86 -11.04 -3.05 -14.04
C PRO A 86 -9.57 -2.99 -13.65
N ILE A 87 -8.88 -4.12 -13.73
CA ILE A 87 -7.43 -4.24 -13.49
C ILE A 87 -6.85 -5.20 -14.52
N VAL A 88 -5.70 -4.84 -15.08
CA VAL A 88 -4.88 -5.70 -15.94
C VAL A 88 -3.52 -5.90 -15.26
N ASP A 89 -3.17 -7.14 -14.96
CA ASP A 89 -1.88 -7.48 -14.35
C ASP A 89 -0.94 -8.10 -15.40
N SER A 90 0.30 -7.62 -15.46
CA SER A 90 1.29 -8.07 -16.43
C SER A 90 2.72 -7.89 -15.93
N PHE A 91 3.69 -8.34 -16.71
CA PHE A 91 5.12 -8.17 -16.43
C PHE A 91 5.78 -7.31 -17.49
N GLY A 92 6.74 -6.50 -17.05
CA GLY A 92 7.48 -5.61 -17.92
C GLY A 92 8.92 -5.38 -17.48
N LEU A 93 9.66 -4.72 -18.35
CA LEU A 93 11.01 -4.24 -18.10
C LEU A 93 10.97 -2.72 -18.03
N LEU A 94 11.43 -2.17 -16.91
CA LEU A 94 11.52 -0.73 -16.69
C LEU A 94 12.98 -0.28 -16.87
N LYS A 95 13.22 0.55 -17.87
CA LYS A 95 14.53 1.16 -18.10
C LYS A 95 14.71 2.37 -17.20
N MET A 96 15.67 2.28 -16.28
CA MET A 96 15.98 3.31 -15.31
C MET A 96 16.84 4.44 -15.91
N PRO A 97 16.78 5.67 -15.36
CA PRO A 97 17.58 6.78 -15.86
C PRO A 97 19.05 6.72 -15.41
N TYR A 98 19.38 5.85 -14.44
CA TYR A 98 20.73 5.62 -13.92
C TYR A 98 21.34 4.29 -14.42
N PRO A 99 22.67 4.12 -14.33
CA PRO A 99 23.68 5.14 -14.05
C PRO A 99 23.81 6.20 -15.17
N ILE A 100 24.59 7.25 -14.93
CA ILE A 100 24.92 8.24 -15.97
C ILE A 100 25.71 7.52 -17.08
N GLY A 101 25.30 7.69 -18.34
CA GLY A 101 25.86 7.00 -19.50
C GLY A 101 24.82 6.26 -20.34
N GLU A 102 25.29 5.55 -21.37
CA GLU A 102 24.42 4.84 -22.34
C GLU A 102 23.84 3.54 -21.79
N ARG A 103 24.59 2.86 -20.91
CA ARG A 103 24.16 1.62 -20.25
C ARG A 103 23.28 1.94 -19.06
N LYS A 104 21.97 1.86 -19.27
CA LYS A 104 20.96 2.04 -18.23
C LYS A 104 20.66 0.72 -17.54
N GLU A 105 20.35 0.80 -16.26
CA GLU A 105 19.85 -0.33 -15.50
C GLU A 105 18.41 -0.67 -15.94
N ILE A 106 18.09 -1.96 -15.97
CA ILE A 106 16.78 -2.46 -16.35
C ILE A 106 16.26 -3.28 -15.17
N GLU A 107 15.11 -2.87 -14.63
CA GLU A 107 14.43 -3.59 -13.56
C GLU A 107 13.26 -4.39 -14.13
N THR A 108 13.11 -5.64 -13.72
CA THR A 108 11.91 -6.44 -13.98
C THR A 108 10.83 -6.01 -13.01
N VAL A 109 9.68 -5.57 -13.53
CA VAL A 109 8.57 -5.07 -12.73
C VAL A 109 7.29 -5.84 -13.04
N GLN A 110 6.47 -6.04 -12.02
CA GLN A 110 5.06 -6.35 -12.20
C GLN A 110 4.35 -5.02 -12.41
N MET A 111 3.55 -4.94 -13.47
CA MET A 111 2.80 -3.74 -13.82
C MET A 111 1.31 -4.00 -13.71
N MET A 112 0.59 -3.00 -13.22
CA MET A 112 -0.84 -3.03 -13.10
C MET A 112 -1.43 -1.90 -13.94
N GLY A 113 -2.18 -2.25 -14.99
CA GLY A 113 -3.05 -1.34 -15.71
C GLY A 113 -4.31 -1.12 -14.90
N ILE A 114 -4.54 0.12 -14.47
CA ILE A 114 -5.70 0.50 -13.65
C ILE A 114 -6.42 1.68 -14.29
N GLU A 115 -7.71 1.79 -14.02
CA GLU A 115 -8.43 3.04 -14.19
C GLU A 115 -8.36 3.83 -12.86
N PRO A 116 -7.62 4.95 -12.80
CA PRO A 116 -7.24 5.57 -11.54
C PRO A 116 -8.42 6.01 -10.67
N ILE A 117 -9.46 6.58 -11.30
CA ILE A 117 -10.60 7.19 -10.60
C ILE A 117 -11.49 6.11 -9.97
N SER A 118 -11.76 5.01 -10.69
CA SER A 118 -12.50 3.87 -10.14
C SER A 118 -11.66 3.10 -9.12
N PHE A 119 -10.36 2.93 -9.39
CA PHE A 119 -9.46 2.20 -8.53
C PHE A 119 -9.30 2.85 -7.15
N ALA A 120 -9.23 4.19 -7.10
CA ALA A 120 -9.20 4.95 -5.84
C ALA A 120 -10.51 4.90 -5.04
N LYS A 121 -11.65 4.52 -5.65
CA LYS A 121 -12.91 4.29 -4.92
C LYS A 121 -12.97 2.91 -4.28
N VAL A 122 -12.39 1.91 -4.95
CA VAL A 122 -12.38 0.51 -4.49
C VAL A 122 -11.26 0.24 -3.49
N THR A 123 -10.13 0.93 -3.62
CA THR A 123 -8.91 0.72 -2.83
C THR A 123 -8.42 2.02 -2.18
N GLY A 124 -7.52 1.94 -1.22
CA GLY A 124 -6.86 3.11 -0.63
C GLY A 124 -5.72 3.69 -1.50
N TYR A 125 -5.81 3.54 -2.83
CA TYR A 125 -4.73 3.92 -3.76
C TYR A 125 -4.24 5.35 -3.55
N GLY A 126 -5.15 6.33 -3.48
CA GLY A 126 -4.79 7.72 -3.30
C GLY A 126 -4.04 8.02 -1.99
N GLU A 127 -4.36 7.28 -0.92
CA GLU A 127 -3.68 7.41 0.38
C GLU A 127 -2.30 6.73 0.39
N SER A 128 -2.11 5.74 -0.49
CA SER A 128 -0.86 4.99 -0.62
C SER A 128 0.24 5.74 -1.38
N LEU A 129 -0.11 6.80 -2.11
CA LEU A 129 0.84 7.63 -2.85
C LEU A 129 1.81 8.34 -1.90
N TYR A 130 3.11 8.10 -2.10
CA TYR A 130 4.16 8.59 -1.21
C TYR A 130 4.46 10.09 -1.40
N TRP A 131 4.47 10.54 -2.65
CA TRP A 131 4.78 11.92 -3.03
C TRP A 131 3.53 12.79 -2.92
N ARG A 132 3.31 13.34 -1.73
CA ARG A 132 2.19 14.22 -1.42
C ARG A 132 2.60 15.33 -0.46
N PRO A 133 1.88 16.47 -0.43
CA PRO A 133 2.10 17.51 0.57
C PRO A 133 1.98 16.93 1.97
N LEU A 134 2.89 17.34 2.87
CA LEU A 134 2.89 16.88 4.25
C LEU A 134 1.80 17.63 5.03
N THR A 135 0.98 16.89 5.77
CA THR A 135 0.01 17.52 6.69
C THR A 135 0.76 18.10 7.90
N GLU A 136 0.21 19.12 8.57
CA GLU A 136 0.79 19.72 9.80
C GLU A 136 1.16 18.66 10.84
N ALA A 137 0.30 17.66 11.08
CA ALA A 137 0.58 16.57 12.01
C ALA A 137 1.74 15.65 11.57
N GLN A 138 2.02 15.57 10.26
CA GLN A 138 3.14 14.79 9.73
C GLN A 138 4.45 15.60 9.82
N LEU A 139 4.38 16.92 9.72
CA LEU A 139 5.55 17.80 9.90
C LEU A 139 6.15 17.74 11.31
N ASP A 140 5.42 17.25 12.31
CA ASP A 140 5.99 17.05 13.65
C ASP A 140 6.70 15.69 13.82
N THR A 141 6.42 14.73 12.94
CA THR A 141 6.88 13.33 13.08
C THR A 141 7.93 12.96 12.04
N VAL A 142 7.90 13.59 10.88
CA VAL A 142 8.85 13.38 9.80
C VAL A 142 10.22 13.98 10.17
N ARG A 143 11.32 13.40 9.69
CA ARG A 143 12.67 13.94 9.91
C ARG A 143 12.81 15.36 9.34
N GLU A 144 13.63 16.20 9.99
CA GLU A 144 13.89 17.58 9.54
C GLU A 144 14.52 17.65 8.14
N ASP A 145 15.40 16.69 7.83
CA ASP A 145 16.11 16.60 6.55
C ASP A 145 15.34 15.85 5.43
N ASP A 146 14.06 15.49 5.65
CA ASP A 146 13.29 14.75 4.64
C ASP A 146 13.16 15.54 3.33
N PHE A 147 13.53 14.92 2.20
CA PHE A 147 13.49 15.53 0.88
C PHE A 147 12.12 16.14 0.51
N ARG A 148 11.00 15.63 1.06
CA ARG A 148 9.68 16.21 0.81
C ARG A 148 9.51 17.59 1.44
N ARG A 149 10.22 17.89 2.54
CA ARG A 149 10.21 19.23 3.15
C ARG A 149 10.97 20.27 2.35
N SER A 150 11.95 19.84 1.55
CA SER A 150 12.75 20.76 0.72
C SER A 150 12.03 21.14 -0.59
N LEU A 151 10.97 20.41 -0.95
CA LEU A 151 10.16 20.70 -2.12
C LEU A 151 9.02 21.69 -1.81
N PRO A 152 8.72 22.63 -2.72
CA PRO A 152 7.50 23.44 -2.64
C PRO A 152 6.24 22.57 -2.65
N ASP A 153 5.23 22.94 -1.87
CA ASP A 153 3.95 22.22 -1.78
C ASP A 153 3.25 22.10 -3.14
N ASP A 154 3.40 23.09 -4.03
CA ASP A 154 2.84 23.05 -5.39
C ASP A 154 3.41 21.89 -6.23
N ILE A 155 4.70 21.58 -6.05
CA ILE A 155 5.35 20.47 -6.76
C ILE A 155 4.83 19.13 -6.23
N LEU A 156 4.66 19.02 -4.92
CA LEU A 156 4.11 17.82 -4.28
C LEU A 156 2.63 17.63 -4.59
N ALA A 157 1.85 18.71 -4.65
CA ALA A 157 0.45 18.68 -5.05
C ALA A 157 0.31 18.25 -6.52
N SER A 158 1.16 18.76 -7.41
CA SER A 158 1.21 18.32 -8.80
C SER A 158 1.65 16.85 -8.93
N ALA A 159 2.60 16.39 -8.11
CA ALA A 159 2.99 14.98 -8.10
C ALA A 159 1.86 14.06 -7.61
N LEU A 160 1.08 14.51 -6.62
CA LEU A 160 -0.10 13.80 -6.14
C LEU A 160 -1.19 13.74 -7.21
N ASP A 161 -1.47 14.85 -7.90
CA ASP A 161 -2.46 14.91 -8.97
C ASP A 161 -2.09 14.02 -10.17
N SER A 162 -0.83 14.09 -10.62
CA SER A 162 -0.29 13.18 -11.64
C SER A 162 -0.40 11.72 -11.20
N GLY A 163 -0.11 11.41 -9.93
CA GLY A 163 -0.22 10.06 -9.39
C GLY A 163 -1.67 9.56 -9.32
N LEU A 164 -2.61 10.45 -8.97
CA LEU A 164 -4.03 10.13 -8.89
C LEU A 164 -4.69 9.96 -10.26
N THR A 165 -4.19 10.64 -11.28
CA THR A 165 -4.77 10.59 -12.64
C THR A 165 -3.96 9.71 -13.60
N LEU A 166 -2.73 9.35 -13.23
CA LEU A 166 -1.72 8.71 -14.09
C LEU A 166 -1.41 9.49 -15.38
N HIS A 167 -1.66 10.79 -15.36
CA HIS A 167 -1.47 11.68 -16.50
C HIS A 167 -0.86 12.99 -16.00
N ASP A 168 0.10 13.53 -16.73
CA ASP A 168 0.60 14.87 -16.43
C ASP A 168 -0.46 15.91 -16.86
N ALA A 169 -1.03 16.65 -15.91
CA ALA A 169 -2.00 17.71 -16.19
C ALA A 169 -1.43 18.82 -17.09
N GLN A 170 -0.10 19.03 -17.11
CA GLN A 170 0.55 20.09 -17.87
C GLN A 170 0.96 19.65 -19.27
N THR A 171 1.53 18.44 -19.40
CA THR A 171 2.06 17.95 -20.68
C THR A 171 1.13 16.97 -21.40
N GLY A 172 0.14 16.41 -20.70
CA GLY A 172 -0.78 15.40 -21.24
C GLY A 172 -0.12 14.04 -21.49
N VAL A 173 1.14 13.86 -21.08
CA VAL A 173 1.88 12.61 -21.25
C VAL A 173 1.39 11.58 -20.23
N PRO A 174 1.20 10.31 -20.62
CA PRO A 174 0.90 9.24 -19.67
C PRO A 174 2.03 9.08 -18.65
N GLU A 175 1.67 9.03 -17.37
CA GLU A 175 2.58 8.81 -16.26
C GLU A 175 2.40 7.42 -15.65
N ILE A 176 3.41 6.98 -14.87
CA ILE A 176 3.39 5.70 -14.17
C ILE A 176 3.64 5.96 -12.69
N ALA A 177 2.74 5.47 -11.84
CA ALA A 177 2.96 5.46 -10.40
C ALA A 177 3.90 4.30 -10.02
N LEU A 178 5.19 4.62 -9.86
CA LEU A 178 6.20 3.64 -9.47
C LEU A 178 6.16 3.38 -7.96
N GLY A 179 6.24 2.10 -7.59
CA GLY A 179 6.54 1.73 -6.20
C GLY A 179 7.89 2.31 -5.79
N ILE A 180 7.96 2.92 -4.59
CA ILE A 180 9.15 3.64 -4.16
C ILE A 180 10.42 2.79 -4.15
N GLN A 181 10.27 1.48 -3.91
CA GLN A 181 11.36 0.51 -3.88
C GLN A 181 11.84 0.05 -5.27
N VAL A 182 11.04 0.28 -6.32
CA VAL A 182 11.39 -0.14 -7.68
C VAL A 182 12.65 0.61 -8.15
N SER A 183 12.80 1.87 -7.73
CA SER A 183 14.02 2.62 -7.96
C SER A 183 15.05 2.32 -6.87
N LYS A 184 16.17 1.71 -7.26
CA LYS A 184 17.37 1.53 -6.41
C LYS A 184 17.98 2.85 -5.96
N ALA A 185 17.68 3.93 -6.66
CA ALA A 185 18.12 5.26 -6.27
C ALA A 185 17.28 5.86 -5.13
N ASN A 186 16.24 5.18 -4.63
CA ASN A 186 15.56 5.56 -3.40
C ASN A 186 16.14 4.75 -2.22
N GLU A 187 16.91 5.41 -1.36
CA GLU A 187 17.51 4.78 -0.20
C GLU A 187 16.52 4.78 0.98
N ARG A 188 16.36 3.62 1.61
CA ARG A 188 15.51 3.49 2.79
C ARG A 188 16.27 3.94 4.04
N MET A 189 15.75 4.95 4.71
CA MET A 189 16.32 5.52 5.93
C MET A 189 16.00 4.66 7.18
N ARG A 190 16.71 4.93 8.28
CA ARG A 190 16.57 4.20 9.56
C ARG A 190 15.20 4.35 10.20
N ASP A 191 14.54 5.48 9.98
CA ASP A 191 13.17 5.77 10.42
C ASP A 191 12.11 5.14 9.51
N GLY A 192 12.54 4.50 8.41
CA GLY A 192 11.66 3.88 7.42
C GLY A 192 11.18 4.83 6.32
N SER A 193 11.58 6.10 6.33
CA SER A 193 11.37 7.02 5.21
C SER A 193 12.27 6.66 4.02
N TYR A 194 12.02 7.28 2.86
CA TYR A 194 12.79 7.06 1.64
C TYR A 194 13.34 8.36 1.13
N GLU A 195 14.60 8.35 0.73
CA GLU A 195 15.24 9.51 0.14
C GLU A 195 15.84 9.20 -1.23
N PRO A 196 15.58 10.05 -2.23
CA PRO A 196 16.23 9.94 -3.52
C PRO A 196 17.72 10.29 -3.39
N MET A 197 18.57 9.39 -3.86
CA MET A 197 20.02 9.52 -3.89
C MET A 197 20.48 10.75 -4.69
N GLY A 198 21.69 11.22 -4.34
CA GLY A 198 22.31 12.37 -5.00
C GLY A 198 21.58 13.67 -4.70
N ASP A 199 21.10 13.84 -3.46
CA ASP A 199 20.37 15.04 -3.01
C ASP A 199 19.12 15.33 -3.87
N GLY A 200 18.35 14.27 -4.16
CA GLY A 200 17.17 14.38 -5.01
C GLY A 200 17.43 14.57 -6.50
N TYR A 201 18.67 14.34 -6.96
CA TYR A 201 18.98 14.26 -8.38
C TYR A 201 18.24 13.10 -9.05
N TRP A 202 18.23 11.93 -8.40
CA TRP A 202 17.56 10.73 -8.91
C TRP A 202 16.09 10.62 -8.51
N TRP A 203 15.44 11.74 -8.20
CA TRP A 203 14.00 11.73 -8.00
C TRP A 203 13.30 11.42 -9.34
N MET A 204 12.61 10.29 -9.41
CA MET A 204 12.09 9.72 -10.67
C MET A 204 11.21 10.67 -11.47
N ARG A 205 10.47 11.59 -10.83
CA ARG A 205 9.64 12.57 -11.53
C ARG A 205 10.42 13.51 -12.46
N LYS A 206 11.71 13.73 -12.20
CA LYS A 206 12.60 14.53 -13.07
C LYS A 206 13.03 13.81 -14.35
N TRP A 207 12.75 12.51 -14.46
CA TRP A 207 13.29 11.64 -15.49
C TRP A 207 12.20 10.89 -16.23
N SER A 208 12.34 10.80 -17.55
CA SER A 208 11.53 9.88 -18.35
C SER A 208 12.03 8.46 -18.15
N VAL A 209 11.13 7.54 -17.86
CA VAL A 209 11.39 6.09 -17.85
C VAL A 209 10.70 5.43 -19.03
N THR A 210 11.25 4.32 -19.52
CA THR A 210 10.62 3.52 -20.58
C THR A 210 10.17 2.19 -20.00
N LEU A 211 8.87 1.90 -20.11
CA LEU A 211 8.29 0.62 -19.75
C LEU A 211 8.08 -0.21 -21.01
N THR A 212 8.71 -1.38 -21.06
CA THR A 212 8.51 -2.37 -22.13
C THR A 212 7.66 -3.51 -21.57
N THR A 213 6.49 -3.75 -22.16
CA THR A 213 5.55 -4.79 -21.73
C THR A 213 5.81 -6.10 -22.47
N ILE A 214 5.72 -7.24 -21.80
CA ILE A 214 5.82 -8.56 -22.43
C ILE A 214 4.41 -9.09 -22.69
N PRO A 215 4.03 -9.44 -23.94
CA PRO A 215 2.74 -10.05 -24.20
C PRO A 215 2.70 -11.46 -23.59
N VAL A 216 1.74 -11.70 -22.69
CA VAL A 216 1.50 -13.02 -22.10
C VAL A 216 0.43 -13.71 -22.96
N HIS A 217 0.74 -14.89 -23.50
CA HIS A 217 -0.20 -15.71 -24.27
C HIS A 217 -0.61 -16.96 -23.48
N GLU A 218 -1.90 -17.34 -23.57
CA GLU A 218 -2.46 -18.50 -22.86
C GLU A 218 -1.92 -19.85 -23.38
N SER A 219 -1.52 -19.90 -24.66
CA SER A 219 -0.93 -21.08 -25.29
C SER A 219 0.39 -20.71 -25.97
N GLY A 220 1.51 -21.14 -25.39
CA GLY A 220 2.82 -21.05 -26.00
C GLY A 220 3.70 -22.20 -25.53
N LEU A 221 3.87 -23.21 -26.37
CA LEU A 221 5.08 -24.03 -26.37
C LEU A 221 6.24 -23.05 -26.54
N GLY A 222 7.00 -22.80 -25.48
CA GLY A 222 8.25 -22.08 -25.58
C GLY A 222 9.26 -22.94 -26.33
N GLU A 223 9.29 -22.87 -27.65
CA GLU A 223 10.53 -23.14 -28.36
C GLU A 223 11.47 -21.97 -28.02
N ALA A 224 12.54 -22.30 -27.31
CA ALA A 224 13.60 -21.39 -26.93
C ALA A 224 14.41 -21.01 -28.17
N GLU A 225 13.84 -20.19 -29.06
CA GLU A 225 14.59 -19.50 -30.09
C GLU A 225 14.56 -18.00 -29.81
N SER A 226 15.62 -17.58 -29.10
CA SER A 226 16.27 -16.27 -29.18
C SER A 226 15.42 -15.10 -29.72
N PHE A 227 14.89 -14.28 -28.81
CA PHE A 227 14.64 -12.88 -29.12
C PHE A 227 15.96 -12.12 -29.00
N ILE A 228 16.48 -11.66 -30.15
CA ILE A 228 17.59 -10.71 -30.30
C ILE A 228 17.09 -9.31 -29.94
#